data_AF-A0A1U7SCJ1-F1
#
_entry.id   AF-A0A1U7SCJ1-F1
#
_cell.length_a   1.000
_cell.length_b   1.000
_cell.length_c   1.000
_cell.angle_alpha   90.00
_cell.angle_beta   90.00
_cell.angle_gamma   90.00
#
_symmetry.space_group_name_H-M   'P 1'
#
loop_
_entity.id
_entity.type
_entity.pdbx_description
1 polymer ?
#
loop_
_entity_poly.entity_id
_entity_poly.type
_entity_poly.pdbx_seq_one_letter_code
_entity_poly.pdbx_strand_id
1 'polypeptide(L)'
;MRLYTLSKRHFVLVFVVFFICFGLTIFIGIAGPNVIKTTTTSELTNSSKLKSYPLNSQPLSTYNQQLWLTCVVELDPPYESRFKINITLSIKIHGVTKDASTRYKNNQVHNRTRQLNCARKCDEIIVAHLGYLNYTQYNILVSFEGLEKLMVPIMNINFTWKTYNPYFSQVEIWFRFVFVVLTFIVTCLFAHSLRKFSMRDWGIEQKWMSILLPLLLLYNGILKYALFYRVS
;
A
#
# COMPACT_ATOMS: atom_id res chain seq x y z
N MET A 1 -13.53 34.70 -16.29
CA MET A 1 -14.63 35.01 -17.22
C MET A 1 -14.23 34.82 -18.70
N ARG A 2 -13.99 33.58 -19.15
CA ARG A 2 -14.02 33.23 -20.58
C ARG A 2 -15.14 32.25 -20.94
N LEU A 3 -15.82 31.65 -19.94
CA LEU A 3 -16.97 30.77 -20.16
C LEU A 3 -18.17 31.51 -20.79
N TYR A 4 -18.43 32.75 -20.37
CA TYR A 4 -19.52 33.57 -20.91
C TYR A 4 -19.26 34.10 -22.33
N THR A 5 -18.01 34.04 -22.80
CA THR A 5 -17.61 34.48 -24.15
C THR A 5 -17.21 33.30 -25.05
N LEU A 6 -17.31 32.07 -24.56
CA LEU A 6 -16.99 30.86 -25.32
C LEU A 6 -18.11 30.56 -26.32
N SER A 7 -17.76 30.42 -27.60
CA SER A 7 -18.75 30.00 -28.59
C SER A 7 -19.20 28.56 -28.31
N LYS A 8 -20.43 28.21 -28.73
CA LYS A 8 -21.01 26.86 -28.56
C LYS A 8 -20.04 25.75 -28.99
N ARG A 9 -19.27 25.97 -30.06
CA ARG A 9 -18.26 25.03 -30.57
C ARG A 9 -17.11 24.78 -29.58
N HIS A 10 -16.59 25.85 -28.97
CA HIS A 10 -15.50 25.71 -28.01
C HIS A 10 -15.98 25.08 -26.70
N PHE A 11 -17.21 25.37 -26.27
CA PHE A 11 -17.80 24.74 -25.09
C PHE A 11 -17.91 23.22 -25.29
N VAL A 12 -18.45 22.77 -26.43
CA VAL A 12 -18.53 21.33 -26.76
C VAL A 12 -17.14 20.68 -26.80
N LEU A 13 -16.15 21.36 -27.39
CA LEU A 13 -14.78 20.85 -27.48
C LEU A 13 -14.18 20.59 -26.08
N VAL A 14 -14.38 21.48 -25.12
CA VAL A 14 -13.89 21.29 -23.74
C VAL A 14 -14.48 20.04 -23.10
N PHE A 15 -15.78 19.78 -23.28
CA PHE A 15 -16.42 18.56 -22.77
C PHE A 15 -15.88 17.30 -23.45
N VAL A 16 -15.70 17.32 -24.77
CA VAL A 16 -15.12 16.19 -25.51
C VAL A 16 -13.72 15.88 -25.01
N VAL A 17 -12.86 16.88 -24.86
CA VAL A 17 -11.50 16.70 -24.32
C VAL A 17 -11.55 16.16 -22.88
N PHE A 18 -12.45 16.67 -22.04
CA PHE A 18 -12.63 16.17 -20.67
C PHE A 18 -12.98 14.68 -20.65
N PHE A 19 -13.96 14.24 -21.46
CA PHE A 19 -14.36 12.84 -21.51
C PHE A 19 -13.26 11.94 -22.09
N ILE A 20 -12.49 12.43 -23.06
CA ILE A 20 -11.32 11.70 -23.58
C ILE A 20 -10.27 11.51 -22.48
N CYS A 21 -9.89 12.59 -21.78
CA CYS A 21 -8.94 12.51 -20.68
C CYS A 21 -9.45 11.59 -19.55
N PHE A 22 -10.71 11.72 -19.16
CA PHE A 22 -11.33 10.89 -18.15
C PHE A 22 -11.34 9.40 -18.55
N GLY A 23 -11.75 9.11 -19.79
CA GLY A 23 -11.73 7.75 -20.36
C GLY A 23 -10.32 7.15 -20.35
N LEU A 24 -9.29 7.92 -20.74
CA LEU A 24 -7.90 7.48 -20.67
C LEU A 24 -7.48 7.15 -19.23
N THR A 25 -7.83 7.99 -18.24
CA THR A 25 -7.48 7.71 -16.84
C THR A 25 -8.14 6.45 -16.30
N ILE A 26 -9.41 6.20 -16.63
CA ILE A 26 -10.09 4.97 -16.26
C ILE A 26 -9.43 3.76 -16.94
N PHE A 27 -9.13 3.86 -18.23
CA PHE A 27 -8.52 2.77 -18.98
C PHE A 27 -7.16 2.37 -18.39
N ILE A 28 -6.32 3.36 -18.05
CA ILE A 28 -5.03 3.12 -17.38
C ILE A 28 -5.22 2.45 -16.02
N GLY A 29 -6.27 2.82 -15.27
CA GLY A 29 -6.59 2.20 -13.98
C GLY A 29 -7.02 0.74 -14.11
N ILE A 30 -7.78 0.39 -15.15
CA ILE A 30 -8.27 -0.99 -15.39
C ILE A 30 -7.18 -1.87 -16.00
N ALA A 31 -6.42 -1.36 -16.97
CA ALA A 31 -5.34 -2.08 -17.64
C ALA A 31 -4.02 -2.10 -16.83
N GLY A 32 -3.98 -1.39 -15.71
CA GLY A 32 -2.81 -1.27 -14.85
C GLY A 32 -2.44 -2.58 -14.14
N PRO A 33 -1.19 -2.68 -13.64
CA PRO A 33 -0.76 -3.83 -12.85
C PRO A 33 -1.52 -3.92 -11.52
N ASN A 34 -1.68 -5.13 -11.00
CA ASN A 34 -2.35 -5.34 -9.70
C ASN A 34 -1.68 -4.55 -8.58
N VAL A 35 -2.49 -3.95 -7.70
CA VAL A 35 -2.03 -3.13 -6.56
C VAL A 35 -1.20 -3.94 -5.58
N ILE A 36 -1.68 -5.14 -5.23
CA ILE A 36 -1.05 -6.01 -4.22
C ILE A 36 -0.46 -7.24 -4.92
N LYS A 37 0.81 -7.52 -4.63
CA LYS A 37 1.48 -8.76 -4.97
C LYS A 37 1.45 -9.70 -3.77
N THR A 38 0.99 -10.92 -3.97
CA THR A 38 0.88 -11.94 -2.93
C THR A 38 1.78 -13.13 -3.23
N THR A 39 2.56 -13.56 -2.24
CA THR A 39 3.40 -14.76 -2.33
C THR A 39 3.07 -15.67 -1.15
N THR A 40 2.55 -16.86 -1.43
CA THR A 40 2.20 -17.87 -0.43
C THR A 40 3.38 -18.81 -0.18
N THR A 41 3.73 -18.98 1.09
CA THR A 41 4.69 -19.98 1.57
C THR A 41 3.94 -20.92 2.53
N SER A 42 3.66 -22.13 2.09
CA SER A 42 3.06 -23.18 2.93
C SER A 42 4.16 -23.94 3.65
N GLU A 43 4.10 -24.04 4.98
CA GLU A 43 4.98 -24.90 5.76
C GLU A 43 4.18 -26.10 6.28
N LEU A 44 4.53 -27.30 5.78
CA LEU A 44 3.91 -28.56 6.18
C LEU A 44 4.34 -28.90 7.61
N THR A 45 3.37 -29.05 8.52
CA THR A 45 3.60 -29.27 9.95
C THR A 45 3.96 -30.73 10.27
N ASN A 46 4.72 -31.42 9.41
CA ASN A 46 5.26 -32.75 9.72
C ASN A 46 6.34 -32.72 10.82
N SER A 47 6.70 -31.52 11.31
CA SER A 47 7.55 -31.30 12.46
C SER A 47 6.74 -30.61 13.56
N SER A 48 6.03 -31.39 14.36
CA SER A 48 5.37 -30.98 15.62
C SER A 48 6.35 -30.47 16.70
N LYS A 49 7.60 -30.12 16.34
CA LYS A 49 8.69 -29.71 17.24
C LYS A 49 9.29 -28.33 16.94
N LEU A 50 8.95 -27.66 15.83
CA LEU A 50 9.47 -26.30 15.61
C LEU A 50 8.65 -25.28 16.42
N LYS A 51 9.22 -24.83 17.55
CA LYS A 51 8.69 -23.74 18.39
C LYS A 51 8.69 -22.38 17.65
N SER A 52 9.42 -22.26 16.54
CA SER A 52 9.60 -21.03 15.79
C SER A 52 9.73 -21.31 14.29
N TYR A 53 9.01 -20.54 13.47
CA TYR A 53 8.98 -20.63 12.01
C TYR A 53 9.82 -19.49 11.41
N PRO A 54 10.99 -19.78 10.81
CA PRO A 54 11.85 -18.78 10.17
C PRO A 54 11.38 -18.48 8.75
N LEU A 55 10.77 -17.33 8.55
CA LEU A 55 10.19 -16.94 7.27
C LEU A 55 11.04 -15.84 6.62
N ASN A 56 11.52 -16.11 5.41
CA ASN A 56 12.26 -15.13 4.62
C ASN A 56 11.35 -14.48 3.59
N SER A 57 11.37 -13.15 3.55
CA SER A 57 10.69 -12.39 2.50
C SER A 57 11.41 -12.58 1.16
N GLN A 58 10.66 -12.34 0.08
CA GLN A 58 11.25 -12.08 -1.23
C GLN A 58 12.12 -10.81 -1.20
N PRO A 59 13.04 -10.62 -2.16
CA PRO A 59 13.75 -9.36 -2.32
C PRO A 59 12.77 -8.20 -2.50
N LEU A 60 12.93 -7.17 -1.68
CA LEU A 60 12.10 -5.98 -1.65
C LEU A 60 12.89 -4.76 -2.12
N SER A 61 12.14 -3.82 -2.68
CA SER A 61 12.61 -2.49 -3.06
C SER A 61 11.78 -1.43 -2.35
N THR A 62 12.22 -0.17 -2.39
CA THR A 62 11.46 0.97 -1.87
C THR A 62 10.09 1.11 -2.56
N TYR A 63 9.95 0.65 -3.81
CA TYR A 63 8.69 0.64 -4.56
C TYR A 63 7.64 -0.35 -4.01
N ASN A 64 8.04 -1.30 -3.16
CA ASN A 64 7.08 -2.20 -2.51
C ASN A 64 6.31 -1.52 -1.38
N GLN A 65 6.73 -0.33 -0.94
CA GLN A 65 6.15 0.55 0.09
C GLN A 65 5.96 -0.10 1.48
N GLN A 66 5.15 -1.15 1.56
CA GLN A 66 4.71 -1.83 2.77
C GLN A 66 4.82 -3.35 2.61
N LEU A 67 5.01 -4.04 3.74
CA LEU A 67 5.07 -5.50 3.81
C LEU A 67 4.10 -6.01 4.89
N TRP A 68 3.21 -6.90 4.49
CA TRP A 68 2.35 -7.65 5.40
C TRP A 68 2.73 -9.12 5.39
N LEU A 69 2.82 -9.70 6.57
CA LEU A 69 2.87 -11.13 6.77
C LEU A 69 1.58 -11.57 7.44
N THR A 70 0.88 -12.48 6.77
CA THR A 70 -0.40 -13.02 7.21
C THR A 70 -0.30 -14.53 7.34
N CYS A 71 -1.16 -15.11 8.17
CA CYS A 71 -1.15 -16.54 8.46
C CYS A 71 -2.58 -17.09 8.47
N VAL A 72 -2.74 -18.27 7.90
CA VAL A 72 -3.96 -19.08 7.93
C VAL A 72 -3.59 -20.46 8.48
N VAL A 73 -4.27 -20.87 9.54
CA VAL A 73 -4.09 -22.20 10.15
C VAL A 73 -5.18 -23.13 9.61
N GLU A 74 -4.79 -24.29 9.09
CA GLU A 74 -5.68 -25.34 8.60
C GLU A 74 -5.68 -26.50 9.58
N LEU A 75 -6.87 -26.96 9.96
CA LEU A 75 -7.07 -28.03 10.94
C LEU A 75 -7.48 -29.32 10.24
N ASP A 76 -7.08 -30.46 10.80
CA ASP A 76 -7.49 -31.77 10.28
C ASP A 76 -8.99 -32.00 10.59
N PRO A 77 -9.82 -32.46 9.63
CA PRO A 77 -11.20 -32.88 9.89
C PRO A 77 -11.30 -33.88 11.07
N PRO A 78 -12.35 -33.79 11.91
CA PRO A 78 -13.75 -33.80 11.45
C PRO A 78 -14.61 -32.61 11.94
N TYR A 79 -14.02 -31.50 12.39
CA TYR A 79 -14.78 -30.48 13.12
C TYR A 79 -15.60 -29.54 12.21
N GLU A 80 -16.93 -29.63 12.26
CA GLU A 80 -17.86 -28.75 11.54
C GLU A 80 -18.19 -27.45 12.30
N SER A 81 -18.04 -27.43 13.63
CA SER A 81 -18.48 -26.28 14.44
C SER A 81 -17.40 -25.20 14.56
N ARG A 82 -17.82 -23.93 14.60
CA ARG A 82 -16.91 -22.79 14.75
C ARG A 82 -16.52 -22.61 16.21
N PHE A 83 -15.23 -22.48 16.48
CA PHE A 83 -14.73 -22.18 17.81
C PHE A 83 -13.76 -21.00 17.79
N LYS A 84 -13.56 -20.38 18.96
CA LYS A 84 -12.64 -19.25 19.12
C LYS A 84 -11.56 -19.60 20.13
N ILE A 85 -10.31 -19.29 19.81
CA ILE A 85 -9.16 -19.52 20.68
C ILE A 85 -8.26 -18.28 20.71
N ASN A 86 -7.71 -17.97 21.88
CA ASN A 86 -6.73 -16.90 22.03
C ASN A 86 -5.33 -17.49 21.98
N ILE A 87 -4.50 -16.98 21.07
CA ILE A 87 -3.10 -17.36 20.91
C ILE A 87 -2.21 -16.15 21.11
N THR A 88 -1.01 -16.36 21.64
CA THR A 88 0.01 -15.33 21.76
C THR A 88 1.07 -15.55 20.69
N LEU A 89 1.29 -14.55 19.84
CA LEU A 89 2.31 -14.56 18.80
C LEU A 89 3.54 -13.85 19.33
N SER A 90 4.70 -14.48 19.22
CA SER A 90 5.99 -13.86 19.51
C SER A 90 6.73 -13.67 18.19
N ILE A 91 7.02 -12.42 17.84
CA ILE A 91 7.54 -12.04 16.52
C ILE A 91 8.89 -11.36 16.70
N LYS A 92 9.92 -11.84 16.00
CA LYS A 92 11.22 -11.18 15.86
C LYS A 92 11.47 -10.85 14.40
N ILE A 93 11.88 -9.62 14.12
CA ILE A 93 12.08 -9.12 12.76
C ILE A 93 13.56 -8.76 12.59
N HIS A 94 14.18 -9.28 11.54
CA HIS A 94 15.56 -9.02 11.18
C HIS A 94 15.62 -8.47 9.76
N GLY A 95 16.27 -7.31 9.60
CA GLY A 95 16.52 -6.69 8.30
C GLY A 95 17.86 -7.13 7.73
N VAL A 96 17.93 -7.40 6.43
CA VAL A 96 19.16 -7.76 5.72
C VAL A 96 19.46 -6.67 4.69
N THR A 97 20.68 -6.13 4.74
CA THR A 97 21.19 -5.11 3.82
C THR A 97 21.67 -5.73 2.50
N LYS A 98 21.89 -4.88 1.48
CA LYS A 98 22.26 -5.28 0.10
C LYS A 98 23.51 -6.15 0.01
N ASP A 99 24.45 -5.99 0.95
CA ASP A 99 25.72 -6.71 0.96
C ASP A 99 25.65 -8.07 1.69
N ALA A 100 24.45 -8.48 2.16
CA ALA A 100 24.19 -9.70 2.95
C ALA A 100 25.04 -9.86 4.23
N SER A 101 25.91 -8.89 4.54
CA SER A 101 26.93 -8.95 5.57
C SER A 101 26.41 -8.56 6.96
N THR A 102 25.39 -7.72 7.03
CA THR A 102 24.81 -7.24 8.29
C THR A 102 23.33 -7.61 8.41
N ARG A 103 23.04 -8.61 9.26
CA ARG A 103 21.67 -8.84 9.75
C ARG A 103 21.41 -7.84 10.86
N TYR A 104 20.66 -6.78 10.59
CA TYR A 104 20.21 -5.89 11.65
C TYR A 104 19.23 -6.68 12.53
N LYS A 105 19.72 -7.05 13.71
CA LYS A 105 18.97 -7.82 14.69
C LYS A 105 18.31 -6.83 15.64
N ASN A 106 17.10 -6.38 15.32
CA ASN A 106 16.28 -5.80 16.38
C ASN A 106 15.95 -6.95 17.35
N ASN A 107 16.52 -6.90 18.56
CA ASN A 107 16.27 -7.90 19.60
C ASN A 107 14.89 -7.70 20.26
N GLN A 108 14.15 -6.65 19.88
CA GLN A 108 12.79 -6.44 20.36
C GLN A 108 11.88 -7.56 19.87
N VAL A 109 11.33 -8.29 20.84
CA VAL A 109 10.34 -9.33 20.61
C VAL A 109 8.97 -8.68 20.75
N HIS A 110 8.18 -8.72 19.68
CA HIS A 110 6.83 -8.20 19.71
C HIS A 110 5.86 -9.33 20.03
N ASN A 111 5.34 -9.32 21.26
CA ASN A 111 4.30 -10.23 21.69
C ASN A 111 2.92 -9.64 21.37
N ARG A 112 2.08 -10.38 20.66
CA ARG A 112 0.73 -9.97 20.30
C ARG A 112 -0.26 -11.10 20.52
N THR A 113 -1.24 -10.86 21.37
CA THR A 113 -2.38 -11.77 21.54
C THR A 113 -3.38 -11.55 20.41
N ARG A 114 -3.86 -12.65 19.81
CA ARG A 114 -4.86 -12.65 18.74
C ARG A 114 -5.90 -13.72 19.03
N GLN A 115 -7.16 -13.40 18.77
CA GLN A 115 -8.25 -14.37 18.79
C GLN A 115 -8.38 -14.97 17.39
N LEU A 116 -8.19 -16.29 17.29
CA LEU A 116 -8.48 -17.06 16.09
C LEU A 116 -9.92 -17.55 16.16
N ASN A 117 -10.63 -17.39 15.04
CA ASN A 117 -11.94 -17.98 14.83
C ASN A 117 -11.75 -19.08 13.78
N CYS A 118 -12.02 -20.32 14.18
CA CYS A 118 -11.63 -21.51 13.43
C CYS A 118 -12.85 -22.39 13.14
N ALA A 119 -12.94 -22.85 11.89
CA ALA A 119 -13.76 -23.97 11.46
C ALA A 119 -12.80 -25.06 10.93
N ARG A 120 -12.96 -25.50 9.67
CA ARG A 120 -11.93 -26.29 8.97
C ARG A 120 -10.66 -25.50 8.65
N LYS A 121 -10.82 -24.21 8.35
CA LYS A 121 -9.74 -23.23 8.21
C LYS A 121 -10.03 -22.07 9.15
N CYS A 122 -8.99 -21.53 9.77
CA CYS A 122 -9.11 -20.35 10.61
C CYS A 122 -9.14 -19.07 9.78
N ASP A 123 -9.76 -18.02 10.33
CA ASP A 123 -9.74 -16.68 9.73
C ASP A 123 -8.30 -16.17 9.59
N GLU A 124 -8.02 -15.46 8.50
CA GLU A 124 -6.69 -14.92 8.22
C GLU A 124 -6.28 -13.88 9.27
N ILE A 125 -5.11 -14.06 9.88
CA ILE A 125 -4.56 -13.11 10.84
C ILE A 125 -3.32 -12.40 10.32
N ILE A 126 -3.20 -11.12 10.68
CA ILE A 126 -2.02 -10.31 10.41
C ILE A 126 -0.98 -10.57 11.51
N VAL A 127 0.10 -11.24 11.13
CA VAL A 127 1.24 -11.53 12.01
C VAL A 127 2.09 -10.27 12.14
N ALA A 128 2.61 -9.76 11.04
CA ALA A 128 3.48 -8.58 11.01
C ALA A 128 3.03 -7.59 9.92
N HIS A 129 3.21 -6.31 10.21
CA HIS A 129 2.98 -5.23 9.27
C HIS A 129 4.12 -4.22 9.40
N LEU A 130 4.86 -4.02 8.31
CA LEU A 130 5.90 -3.01 8.20
C LEU A 130 5.40 -1.92 7.25
N GLY A 131 5.20 -0.71 7.79
CA GLY A 131 4.74 0.43 7.01
C GLY A 131 5.82 1.08 6.14
N TYR A 132 7.10 0.77 6.40
CA TYR A 132 8.26 1.31 5.70
C TYR A 132 9.32 0.23 5.54
N LEU A 133 9.94 0.16 4.36
CA LEU A 133 10.92 -0.84 4.00
C LEU A 133 12.31 -0.20 3.84
N ASN A 134 13.18 -0.43 4.82
CA ASN A 134 14.55 0.11 4.85
C ASN A 134 15.60 -0.94 4.42
N TYR A 135 15.19 -2.21 4.31
CA TYR A 135 16.07 -3.34 4.01
C TYR A 135 15.60 -4.05 2.75
N THR A 136 16.53 -4.70 2.04
CA THR A 136 16.21 -5.43 0.81
C THR A 136 15.59 -6.79 1.08
N GLN A 137 15.76 -7.33 2.28
CA GLN A 137 15.11 -8.57 2.67
C GLN A 137 14.83 -8.56 4.17
N TYR A 138 13.74 -9.23 4.56
CA TYR A 138 13.35 -9.40 5.95
C TYR A 138 13.28 -10.88 6.30
N ASN A 139 13.89 -11.24 7.42
CA ASN A 139 13.72 -12.54 8.05
C ASN A 139 12.85 -12.34 9.30
N ILE A 140 11.69 -12.99 9.32
CA ILE A 140 10.73 -12.90 10.41
C ILE A 140 10.65 -14.28 11.09
N LEU A 141 10.99 -14.31 12.37
CA LEU A 141 10.82 -15.48 13.22
C LEU A 141 9.49 -15.36 13.94
N VAL A 142 8.59 -16.30 13.66
CA VAL A 142 7.25 -16.35 14.27
C VAL A 142 7.19 -17.55 15.21
N SER A 143 6.91 -17.32 16.48
CA SER A 143 6.65 -18.37 17.46
C SER A 143 5.22 -18.26 17.95
N PHE A 144 4.52 -19.38 18.01
CA PHE A 144 3.15 -19.44 18.52
C PHE A 144 3.16 -20.02 19.93
N GLU A 145 2.57 -19.29 20.87
CA GLU A 145 2.35 -19.74 22.23
C GLU A 145 0.85 -19.96 22.44
N GLY A 146 0.49 -21.15 22.91
CA GLY A 146 -0.91 -21.56 23.12
C GLY A 146 -1.53 -22.34 21.97
N LEU A 147 -0.80 -22.61 20.87
CA LEU A 147 -1.24 -23.55 19.83
C LEU A 147 -1.38 -24.99 20.36
N GLU A 148 -0.55 -25.36 21.35
CA GLU A 148 -0.61 -26.64 22.06
C GLU A 148 -1.91 -26.87 22.85
N LYS A 149 -2.68 -25.80 23.11
CA LYS A 149 -3.99 -25.89 23.79
C LYS A 149 -5.10 -26.38 22.85
N LEU A 150 -4.83 -26.50 21.54
CA LEU A 150 -5.78 -27.05 20.59
C LEU A 150 -5.89 -28.57 20.79
N MET A 151 -7.10 -29.05 21.06
CA MET A 151 -7.40 -30.49 21.12
C MET A 151 -7.38 -31.15 19.73
N VAL A 152 -7.32 -30.36 18.65
CA VAL A 152 -7.36 -30.83 17.26
C VAL A 152 -5.97 -30.70 16.64
N PRO A 153 -5.48 -31.72 15.90
CA PRO A 153 -4.21 -31.62 15.19
C PRO A 153 -4.26 -30.54 14.10
N ILE A 154 -3.20 -29.76 14.01
CA ILE A 154 -2.99 -28.78 12.95
C ILE A 154 -2.43 -29.51 11.74
N MET A 155 -3.09 -29.35 10.59
CA MET A 155 -2.66 -29.96 9.34
C MET A 155 -1.54 -29.13 8.71
N ASN A 156 -1.80 -27.84 8.50
CA ASN A 156 -0.88 -26.93 7.82
C ASN A 156 -0.99 -25.51 8.37
N ILE A 157 0.13 -24.78 8.29
CA ILE A 157 0.18 -23.35 8.56
C ILE A 157 0.67 -22.66 7.29
N ASN A 158 -0.22 -21.85 6.71
CA ASN A 158 0.04 -21.15 5.46
C ASN A 158 0.37 -19.69 5.73
N PHE A 159 1.60 -19.29 5.42
CA PHE A 159 2.03 -17.91 5.52
C PHE A 159 1.90 -17.22 4.16
N THR A 160 1.30 -16.03 4.15
CA THR A 160 1.17 -15.23 2.93
C THR A 160 1.84 -13.89 3.12
N TRP A 161 2.82 -13.61 2.26
CA TRP A 161 3.43 -12.30 2.12
C TRP A 161 2.59 -11.47 1.18
N LYS A 162 2.22 -10.26 1.60
CA LYS A 162 1.56 -9.26 0.76
C LYS A 162 2.47 -8.03 0.70
N THR A 163 2.64 -7.45 -0.48
CA THR A 163 3.36 -6.18 -0.69
C THR A 163 2.67 -5.37 -1.78
N TYR A 164 2.96 -4.07 -1.88
CA TYR A 164 2.59 -3.35 -3.10
C TYR A 164 3.43 -3.84 -4.27
N ASN A 165 2.79 -3.93 -5.43
CA ASN A 165 3.46 -4.25 -6.66
C ASN A 165 4.36 -3.08 -7.09
N PRO A 166 5.67 -3.29 -7.32
CA PRO A 166 6.57 -2.20 -7.67
C PRO A 166 6.19 -1.54 -9.00
N TYR A 167 5.66 -2.30 -9.96
CA TYR A 167 5.19 -1.75 -11.24
C TYR A 167 3.98 -0.82 -11.05
N PHE A 168 3.07 -1.17 -10.14
CA PHE A 168 1.93 -0.31 -9.80
C PHE A 168 2.41 1.00 -9.18
N SER A 169 3.28 0.91 -8.17
CA SER A 169 3.87 2.09 -7.51
C SER A 169 4.58 3.00 -8.52
N GLN A 170 5.32 2.43 -9.47
CA GLN A 170 6.02 3.21 -10.50
C GLN A 170 5.05 3.96 -11.42
N VAL A 171 3.99 3.30 -11.89
CA VAL A 171 2.94 3.93 -12.72
C VAL A 171 2.21 5.00 -11.93
N GLU A 172 1.86 4.74 -10.67
CA GLU A 172 1.21 5.70 -9.78
C GLU A 172 2.06 6.98 -9.62
N ILE A 173 3.36 6.83 -9.37
CA ILE A 173 4.29 7.95 -9.22
C ILE A 173 4.36 8.76 -10.51
N TRP A 174 4.52 8.10 -11.66
CA TRP A 174 4.55 8.77 -12.96
C TRP A 174 3.26 9.53 -13.25
N PHE A 175 2.11 8.91 -12.97
CA PHE A 175 0.81 9.52 -13.18
C PHE A 175 0.62 10.77 -12.30
N ARG A 176 0.94 10.67 -11.00
CA ARG A 176 0.92 11.81 -10.07
C ARG A 176 1.88 12.91 -10.52
N PHE A 177 3.08 12.56 -10.99
CA PHE A 177 4.06 13.54 -11.48
C PHE A 177 3.54 14.32 -12.69
N VAL A 178 3.01 13.63 -13.71
CA VAL A 178 2.42 14.29 -14.89
C VAL A 178 1.27 15.21 -14.48
N PHE A 179 0.38 14.75 -13.59
CA PHE A 179 -0.73 15.54 -13.10
C PHE A 179 -0.27 16.81 -12.35
N VAL A 180 0.76 16.70 -11.53
CA VAL A 180 1.38 17.84 -10.83
C VAL A 180 1.99 18.84 -11.80
N VAL A 181 2.71 18.39 -12.83
CA VAL A 181 3.27 19.29 -13.85
C VAL A 181 2.16 20.02 -14.62
N LEU A 182 1.12 19.30 -15.05
CA LEU A 182 -0.01 19.89 -15.76
C LEU A 182 -0.76 20.91 -14.90
N THR A 183 -1.03 20.58 -13.63
CA THR A 183 -1.73 21.48 -12.70
C THR A 183 -0.88 22.71 -12.38
N PHE A 184 0.45 22.57 -12.29
CA PHE A 184 1.37 23.71 -12.15
C PHE A 184 1.31 24.64 -13.37
N ILE A 185 1.38 24.09 -14.58
CA ILE A 185 1.24 24.87 -15.83
C ILE A 185 -0.10 25.62 -15.86
N VAL A 186 -1.21 24.93 -15.56
CA VAL A 186 -2.55 25.55 -15.52
C VAL A 186 -2.60 26.66 -14.46
N THR A 187 -2.00 26.45 -13.29
CA THR A 187 -1.92 27.46 -12.23
C THR A 187 -1.14 28.69 -12.69
N CYS A 188 0.02 28.50 -13.34
CA CYS A 188 0.82 29.59 -13.90
C CYS A 188 0.07 30.35 -15.01
N LEU A 189 -0.60 29.64 -15.92
CA LEU A 189 -1.41 30.25 -16.98
C LEU A 189 -2.59 31.04 -16.41
N PHE A 190 -3.24 30.50 -15.37
CA PHE A 190 -4.34 31.16 -14.66
C PHE A 190 -3.84 32.44 -13.97
N ALA A 191 -2.73 32.37 -13.23
CA ALA A 191 -2.12 33.52 -12.58
C ALA A 191 -1.67 34.58 -13.60
N HIS A 192 -1.04 34.16 -14.71
CA HIS A 192 -0.65 35.06 -15.80
C HIS A 192 -1.86 35.76 -16.43
N SER A 193 -2.95 35.02 -16.68
CA SER A 193 -4.18 35.60 -17.22
C SER A 193 -4.84 36.60 -16.27
N LEU A 194 -4.66 36.44 -14.96
CA LEU A 194 -5.24 37.32 -13.94
C LEU A 194 -4.34 38.50 -13.56
N ARG A 195 -3.06 38.51 -13.97
CA ARG A 195 -2.11 39.61 -13.69
C ARG A 195 -2.64 41.00 -14.07
N LYS A 196 -3.50 41.08 -15.09
CA LYS A 196 -4.08 42.34 -15.58
C LYS A 196 -5.22 42.88 -14.70
N PHE A 197 -5.73 42.10 -13.76
CA PHE A 197 -6.89 42.46 -12.93
C PHE A 197 -6.53 42.50 -11.46
N SER A 198 -6.90 43.58 -10.77
CA SER A 198 -6.71 43.71 -9.33
C SER A 198 -7.52 42.65 -8.58
N MET A 199 -6.94 42.09 -7.51
CA MET A 199 -7.58 41.11 -6.61
C MET A 199 -8.94 41.57 -6.05
N ARG A 200 -9.17 42.88 -5.97
CA ARG A 200 -10.42 43.47 -5.47
C ARG A 200 -11.58 43.26 -6.45
N ASP A 201 -11.30 43.16 -7.74
CA ASP A 201 -12.31 43.03 -8.81
C ASP A 201 -12.57 41.57 -9.20
N TRP A 202 -11.95 40.61 -8.50
CA TRP A 202 -12.11 39.20 -8.80
C TRP A 202 -13.47 38.69 -8.35
N GLY A 203 -14.13 37.95 -9.24
CA GLY A 203 -15.34 37.20 -8.90
C GLY A 203 -15.05 36.13 -7.85
N ILE A 204 -16.08 35.75 -7.07
CA ILE A 204 -15.95 34.72 -6.03
C ILE A 204 -15.37 33.41 -6.58
N GLU A 205 -15.78 33.01 -7.79
CA GLU A 205 -15.28 31.83 -8.49
C GLU A 205 -13.77 31.89 -8.77
N GLN A 206 -13.24 33.06 -9.15
CA GLN A 206 -11.82 33.23 -9.46
C GLN A 206 -10.96 33.17 -8.18
N LYS A 207 -11.48 33.70 -7.07
CA LYS A 207 -10.83 33.62 -5.76
C LYS A 207 -10.72 32.16 -5.30
N TRP A 208 -11.82 31.40 -5.39
CA TRP A 208 -11.79 29.97 -5.06
C TRP A 208 -10.87 29.17 -5.97
N MET A 209 -10.88 29.41 -7.28
CA MET A 209 -9.95 28.75 -8.20
C MET A 209 -8.49 29.09 -7.91
N SER A 210 -8.18 30.34 -7.53
CA SER A 210 -6.84 30.76 -7.13
C SER A 210 -6.34 30.07 -5.85
N ILE A 211 -7.25 29.60 -4.98
CA ILE A 211 -6.92 28.87 -3.76
C ILE A 211 -6.85 27.36 -4.03
N LEU A 212 -7.83 26.84 -4.78
CA LEU A 212 -8.01 25.41 -5.00
C LEU A 212 -6.92 24.78 -5.87
N LEU A 213 -6.44 25.51 -6.90
CA LEU A 213 -5.36 25.04 -7.78
C LEU A 213 -4.03 24.82 -7.02
N PRO A 214 -3.52 25.79 -6.24
CA PRO A 214 -2.36 25.56 -5.36
C PRO A 214 -2.59 24.49 -4.29
N LEU A 215 -3.80 24.39 -3.72
CA LEU A 215 -4.12 23.38 -2.72
C LEU A 215 -4.06 21.96 -3.31
N LEU A 216 -4.52 21.79 -4.55
CA LEU A 216 -4.46 20.53 -5.28
C LEU A 216 -3.01 20.09 -5.58
N LEU A 217 -2.11 21.05 -5.85
CA LEU A 217 -0.67 20.79 -5.95
C LEU A 217 -0.09 20.30 -4.61
N LEU A 218 -0.48 20.93 -3.51
CA LEU A 218 -0.02 20.56 -2.17
C LEU A 218 -0.54 19.18 -1.74
N TYR A 219 -1.80 18.86 -2.06
CA TYR A 219 -2.40 17.55 -1.80
C TYR A 219 -1.68 16.42 -2.57
N ASN A 220 -1.34 16.64 -3.84
CA ASN A 220 -0.62 15.65 -4.65
C ASN A 220 0.84 15.44 -4.23
N GLY A 221 1.35 16.29 -3.34
CA GLY A 221 2.38 15.88 -2.40
C GLY A 221 3.78 15.72 -2.99
N ILE A 222 4.26 16.67 -3.80
CA ILE A 222 5.69 16.78 -4.17
C ILE A 222 6.60 16.57 -2.95
N LEU A 223 6.23 17.11 -1.77
CA LEU A 223 7.06 17.04 -0.57
C LEU A 223 7.18 15.62 0.00
N LYS A 224 6.11 14.81 -0.04
CA LYS A 224 6.13 13.44 0.48
C LYS A 224 7.00 12.55 -0.41
N TYR A 225 6.87 12.63 -1.73
CA TYR A 225 7.64 11.79 -2.65
C TYR A 225 9.12 12.23 -2.72
N ALA A 226 9.41 13.54 -2.73
CA ALA A 226 10.80 14.01 -2.72
C ALA A 226 11.54 13.65 -1.43
N LEU A 227 10.89 13.68 -0.26
CA LEU A 227 11.50 13.23 1.00
C LEU A 227 11.63 11.71 1.08
N PHE A 228 10.64 10.96 0.57
CA PHE A 228 10.65 9.50 0.61
C PHE A 228 11.75 8.88 -0.28
N TYR A 229 12.05 9.50 -1.42
CA TYR A 229 13.04 8.99 -2.38
C TYR A 229 14.44 9.63 -2.28
N ARG A 230 14.61 10.74 -1.54
CA ARG A 230 15.93 11.39 -1.35
C ARG A 230 16.69 10.92 -0.10
N VAL A 231 16.06 10.12 0.77
CA VAL A 231 16.65 9.61 2.03
C VAL A 231 16.94 8.09 1.93
N SER A 232 17.10 7.54 0.74
CA SER A 232 17.53 6.15 0.49
C SER A 232 18.56 6.11 -0.63
#